data_AF-A0A4Q5S2T5-F1
#
_entry.id   AF-A0A4Q5S2T5-F1
#
_cell.length_a   1.000
_cell.length_b   1.000
_cell.length_c   1.000
_cell.angle_alpha   90.00
_cell.angle_beta   90.00
_cell.angle_gamma   90.00
#
_symmetry.space_group_name_H-M   'P 1'
#
loop_
_entity.id
_entity.type
_entity.pdbx_description
1 polymer ?
#
loop_
_entity_poly.entity_id
_entity_poly.type
_entity_poly.pdbx_seq_one_letter_code
_entity_poly.pdbx_strand_id
1 'polypeptide(L)'
;MQPFLCAFLYVRYFFGSFLQFCPNRRLKQTVVMTITMRRDRCNVALKTGYQLWRLVHYFIFVTMKKASLITVLTVLVFSATAQPGYNIDITLKPFRNQKVYLGYHYGKAKALTDSAVLDNNSKGVFSGEKTLAGGIYFVVSPNKEILFELLIDKQQRFAIEADTANLPSNVRFLRSPDNSSFQQYTVFASRAGRESARLTAAYKTSGNPADSVKNTVLIRDLSKSMDKFRDSVVQNNLSH
;
A
#
# COMPACT_ATOMS: atom_id res chain seq x y z
N MET A 1 36.47 -24.44 -1.50
CA MET A 1 36.73 -25.89 -1.43
C MET A 1 35.39 -26.59 -1.15
N GLN A 2 34.99 -27.46 -2.08
CA GLN A 2 34.01 -28.58 -2.06
C GLN A 2 33.12 -28.85 -0.81
N PRO A 3 32.01 -29.61 -0.94
CA PRO A 3 30.90 -29.57 -1.92
C PRO A 3 29.53 -29.88 -1.22
N PHE A 4 28.44 -30.04 -1.99
CA PHE A 4 27.28 -30.96 -1.79
C PHE A 4 26.00 -30.34 -2.39
N LEU A 5 25.88 -30.46 -3.72
CA LEU A 5 24.61 -30.50 -4.41
C LEU A 5 24.23 -31.98 -4.55
N CYS A 6 23.05 -32.37 -4.07
CA CYS A 6 22.55 -33.74 -4.22
C CYS A 6 21.13 -33.72 -4.80
N ALA A 7 20.88 -34.67 -5.69
CA ALA A 7 19.59 -35.14 -6.18
C ALA A 7 18.86 -34.31 -7.26
N PHE A 8 19.32 -34.44 -8.50
CA PHE A 8 18.46 -34.50 -9.68
C PHE A 8 19.04 -35.53 -10.65
N LEU A 9 18.32 -36.65 -10.87
CA LEU A 9 18.02 -37.27 -12.18
C LEU A 9 17.69 -38.75 -12.00
N TYR A 10 16.42 -39.03 -12.29
CA TYR A 10 15.80 -40.34 -12.37
C TYR A 10 16.38 -41.10 -13.58
N VAL A 11 16.97 -42.27 -13.33
CA VAL A 11 17.46 -43.19 -14.36
C VAL A 11 16.28 -43.87 -15.04
N ARG A 12 16.29 -43.80 -16.37
CA ARG A 12 15.31 -44.36 -17.30
C ARG A 12 15.98 -45.56 -18.01
N TYR A 13 15.16 -46.57 -18.32
CA TYR A 13 15.42 -47.70 -19.23
C TYR A 13 16.34 -48.84 -18.76
N PHE A 14 15.72 -49.96 -18.37
CA PHE A 14 16.30 -51.30 -18.39
C PHE A 14 15.75 -52.03 -19.62
N PHE A 15 16.55 -52.16 -20.67
CA PHE A 15 16.27 -52.99 -21.84
C PHE A 15 17.53 -53.81 -22.14
N GLY A 16 17.37 -55.13 -22.08
CA GLY A 16 18.11 -56.15 -22.83
C GLY A 16 19.64 -56.14 -22.83
N SER A 17 20.24 -57.15 -22.21
CA SER A 17 21.39 -57.90 -22.75
C SER A 17 21.65 -59.14 -21.90
N PHE A 18 21.34 -60.32 -22.43
CA PHE A 18 21.90 -61.58 -21.93
C PHE A 18 22.48 -62.33 -23.13
N LEU A 19 23.76 -62.10 -23.37
CA LEU A 19 24.60 -62.89 -24.25
C LEU A 19 25.22 -64.02 -23.40
N GLN A 20 24.86 -65.24 -23.78
CA GLN A 20 25.80 -66.29 -24.18
C GLN A 20 26.73 -66.87 -23.11
N PHE A 21 26.40 -68.09 -22.66
CA PHE A 21 27.41 -69.13 -22.42
C PHE A 21 26.79 -70.51 -22.65
N CYS A 22 27.39 -71.28 -23.56
CA CYS A 22 27.01 -72.64 -23.92
C CYS A 22 28.21 -73.55 -23.65
N PRO A 23 28.06 -74.69 -22.95
CA PRO A 23 28.95 -75.83 -23.13
C PRO A 23 28.17 -77.08 -23.55
N ASN A 24 28.38 -77.44 -24.81
CA ASN A 24 28.52 -78.78 -25.40
C ASN A 24 28.00 -80.02 -24.62
N ARG A 25 26.91 -80.66 -25.09
CA ARG A 25 26.86 -82.11 -25.44
C ARG A 25 25.52 -82.53 -26.04
N ARG A 26 25.60 -83.44 -27.02
CA ARG A 26 24.51 -84.12 -27.72
C ARG A 26 23.65 -84.98 -26.78
N LEU A 27 22.34 -85.04 -27.01
CA LEU A 27 21.60 -86.24 -27.49
C LEU A 27 20.08 -86.07 -27.30
N LYS A 28 19.38 -86.25 -28.41
CA LYS A 28 18.10 -86.94 -28.65
C LYS A 28 16.96 -86.95 -27.60
N GLN A 29 15.77 -86.86 -28.20
CA GLN A 29 14.48 -87.46 -27.83
C GLN A 29 13.56 -86.66 -26.90
N THR A 30 12.61 -86.01 -27.57
CA THR A 30 11.15 -86.10 -27.36
C THR A 30 10.68 -86.85 -26.10
N VAL A 31 10.10 -86.11 -25.17
CA VAL A 31 8.94 -86.58 -24.40
C VAL A 31 7.94 -85.43 -24.34
N VAL A 32 6.82 -85.61 -25.04
CA VAL A 32 5.62 -84.80 -24.89
C VAL A 32 4.99 -85.21 -23.57
N MET A 33 4.91 -84.29 -22.60
CA MET A 33 4.04 -84.45 -21.44
C MET A 33 3.13 -83.24 -21.34
N THR A 34 1.92 -83.45 -21.82
CA THR A 34 0.78 -82.53 -21.74
C THR A 34 0.51 -82.16 -20.29
N ILE A 35 0.72 -80.88 -19.94
CA ILE A 35 0.18 -80.28 -18.72
C ILE A 35 -1.00 -79.41 -19.14
N THR A 36 -2.18 -80.02 -19.23
CA THR A 36 -3.46 -79.32 -19.23
C THR A 36 -3.82 -78.98 -17.78
N MET A 37 -3.37 -77.84 -17.26
CA MET A 37 -4.01 -77.23 -16.09
C MET A 37 -3.98 -75.69 -16.11
N ARG A 38 -5.21 -75.14 -16.09
CA ARG A 38 -5.64 -73.87 -15.46
C ARG A 38 -5.34 -72.54 -16.16
N ARG A 39 -6.07 -72.29 -17.26
CA ARG A 39 -6.17 -70.97 -17.93
C ARG A 39 -7.08 -69.96 -17.20
N ASP A 40 -7.97 -70.41 -16.30
CA ASP A 40 -9.05 -69.56 -15.77
C ASP A 40 -8.68 -68.71 -14.54
N ARG A 41 -7.61 -69.05 -13.81
CA ARG A 41 -7.18 -68.26 -12.64
C ARG A 41 -6.33 -67.04 -12.98
N CYS A 42 -5.86 -66.91 -14.23
CA CYS A 42 -5.04 -65.76 -14.65
C CYS A 42 -5.90 -64.54 -15.04
N ASN A 43 -7.06 -64.75 -15.67
CA ASN A 43 -7.94 -63.67 -16.14
C ASN A 43 -8.67 -62.92 -15.01
N VAL A 44 -8.95 -63.57 -13.89
CA VAL A 44 -9.61 -62.93 -12.74
C VAL A 44 -8.63 -62.01 -11.99
N ALA A 45 -7.37 -62.40 -11.84
CA ALA A 45 -6.34 -61.61 -11.16
C ALA A 45 -5.92 -60.35 -11.96
N LEU A 46 -5.93 -60.42 -13.29
CA LEU A 46 -5.64 -59.27 -14.16
C LEU A 46 -6.75 -58.22 -14.15
N LYS A 47 -8.03 -58.64 -14.08
CA LYS A 47 -9.17 -57.71 -14.04
C LYS A 47 -9.30 -56.96 -12.71
N THR A 48 -9.00 -57.59 -11.57
CA THR A 48 -9.03 -56.92 -10.26
C THR A 48 -7.89 -55.92 -10.10
N GLY A 49 -6.68 -56.22 -10.60
CA GLY A 49 -5.55 -55.29 -10.57
C GLY A 49 -5.81 -54.01 -11.36
N TYR A 50 -6.40 -54.11 -12.55
CA TYR A 50 -6.69 -52.95 -13.42
C TYR A 50 -7.76 -52.02 -12.84
N GLN A 51 -8.77 -52.56 -12.15
CA GLN A 51 -9.82 -51.76 -11.51
C GLN A 51 -9.30 -51.01 -10.28
N LEU A 52 -8.46 -51.64 -9.45
CA LEU A 52 -7.78 -50.94 -8.36
C LEU A 52 -6.85 -49.85 -8.88
N TRP A 53 -6.09 -50.12 -9.95
CA TRP A 53 -5.19 -49.13 -10.54
C TRP A 53 -5.93 -47.92 -11.14
N ARG A 54 -7.10 -48.13 -11.77
CA ARG A 54 -7.98 -47.04 -12.24
C ARG A 54 -8.50 -46.17 -11.11
N LEU A 55 -8.89 -46.76 -9.98
CA LEU A 55 -9.37 -46.01 -8.82
C LEU A 55 -8.25 -45.21 -8.14
N VAL A 56 -7.05 -45.79 -8.02
CA VAL A 56 -5.87 -45.09 -7.47
C VAL A 56 -5.48 -43.90 -8.34
N HIS A 57 -5.41 -44.07 -9.67
CA HIS A 57 -5.13 -42.97 -10.59
C HIS A 57 -6.23 -41.90 -10.59
N TYR A 58 -7.51 -42.29 -10.47
CA TYR A 58 -8.61 -41.33 -10.37
C TYR A 58 -8.54 -40.52 -9.07
N PHE A 59 -8.29 -41.16 -7.93
CA PHE A 59 -8.12 -40.47 -6.65
C PHE A 59 -6.90 -39.53 -6.66
N ILE A 60 -5.76 -39.96 -7.20
CA ILE A 60 -4.56 -39.10 -7.35
C ILE A 60 -4.85 -37.92 -8.29
N PHE A 61 -5.55 -38.14 -9.41
CA PHE A 61 -5.89 -37.07 -10.35
C PHE A 61 -6.88 -36.05 -9.77
N VAL A 62 -7.83 -36.50 -8.94
CA VAL A 62 -8.79 -35.62 -8.23
C VAL A 62 -8.13 -34.84 -7.10
N THR A 63 -7.21 -35.45 -6.34
CA THR A 63 -6.47 -34.75 -5.28
C THR A 63 -5.51 -33.70 -5.86
N MET A 64 -4.86 -33.98 -6.99
CA MET A 64 -4.00 -33.01 -7.67
C MET A 64 -4.75 -31.83 -8.29
N LYS A 65 -5.97 -32.03 -8.84
CA LYS A 65 -6.81 -30.92 -9.34
C LYS A 65 -7.30 -29.99 -8.24
N LYS A 66 -7.70 -30.54 -7.08
CA LYS A 66 -8.18 -29.74 -5.93
C LYS A 66 -7.04 -28.97 -5.25
N ALA A 67 -5.86 -29.59 -5.12
CA ALA A 67 -4.67 -28.91 -4.61
C ALA A 67 -4.20 -27.78 -5.55
N SER A 68 -4.29 -27.97 -6.87
CA SER A 68 -3.94 -26.94 -7.85
C SER A 68 -4.88 -25.73 -7.79
N LEU A 69 -6.17 -25.92 -7.51
CA LEU A 69 -7.13 -24.81 -7.42
C LEU A 69 -6.93 -23.95 -6.15
N ILE A 70 -6.52 -24.58 -5.04
CA ILE A 70 -6.27 -23.89 -3.77
C ILE A 70 -4.98 -23.05 -3.83
N THR A 71 -3.93 -23.55 -4.48
CA THR A 71 -2.65 -22.82 -4.65
C THR A 71 -2.78 -21.60 -5.56
N VAL A 72 -3.63 -21.66 -6.59
CA VAL A 72 -3.90 -20.50 -7.47
C VAL A 72 -4.69 -19.42 -6.72
N LEU A 73 -5.59 -19.81 -5.82
CA LEU A 73 -6.38 -18.87 -5.01
C LEU A 73 -5.52 -18.12 -3.99
N THR A 74 -4.54 -18.77 -3.35
CA THR A 74 -3.64 -18.11 -2.38
C THR A 74 -2.63 -17.15 -3.01
N VAL A 75 -2.19 -17.37 -4.25
CA VAL A 75 -1.28 -16.45 -4.97
C VAL A 75 -1.98 -15.13 -5.34
N LEU A 76 -3.28 -15.15 -5.64
CA LEU A 76 -4.06 -13.95 -5.97
C LEU A 76 -4.25 -12.99 -4.79
N VAL A 77 -4.26 -13.49 -3.55
CA VAL A 77 -4.45 -12.65 -2.35
C VAL A 77 -3.18 -11.89 -1.98
N PHE A 78 -1.99 -12.37 -2.39
CA PHE A 78 -0.71 -11.74 -2.06
C PHE A 78 -0.32 -10.54 -2.94
N SER A 79 -1.00 -10.34 -4.07
CA SER A 79 -0.77 -9.18 -4.96
C SER A 79 -1.56 -7.93 -4.54
N ALA A 80 -2.29 -7.97 -3.42
CA ALA A 80 -2.97 -6.82 -2.84
C ALA A 80 -2.08 -6.00 -1.87
N THR A 81 -0.75 -6.15 -1.95
CA THR A 81 0.16 -5.25 -1.22
C THR A 81 0.03 -3.85 -1.82
N ALA A 82 -0.20 -2.89 -0.92
CA ALA A 82 -0.50 -1.49 -1.19
C ALA A 82 0.37 -0.89 -2.31
N GLN A 83 -0.26 -0.07 -3.16
CA GLN A 83 0.44 0.59 -4.25
C GLN A 83 1.63 1.40 -3.71
N PRO A 84 2.86 1.12 -4.16
CA PRO A 84 4.01 1.93 -3.80
C PRO A 84 3.78 3.36 -4.30
N GLY A 85 4.05 4.36 -3.46
CA GLY A 85 3.98 5.77 -3.84
C GLY A 85 2.87 6.59 -3.21
N TYR A 86 2.71 7.82 -3.71
CA TYR A 86 1.70 8.78 -3.27
C TYR A 86 0.88 9.29 -4.45
N ASN A 87 -0.34 9.72 -4.15
CA ASN A 87 -1.25 10.34 -5.11
C ASN A 87 -2.14 11.34 -4.37
N ILE A 88 -1.87 12.62 -4.56
CA ILE A 88 -2.56 13.72 -3.88
C ILE A 88 -3.25 14.55 -4.95
N ASP A 89 -4.56 14.36 -5.09
CA ASP A 89 -5.38 15.17 -5.98
C ASP A 89 -5.46 16.60 -5.43
N ILE A 90 -5.33 17.60 -6.29
CA ILE A 90 -5.45 19.01 -5.88
C ILE A 90 -6.40 19.75 -6.83
N THR A 91 -7.38 20.45 -6.24
CA THR A 91 -8.15 21.49 -6.91
C THR A 91 -7.79 22.83 -6.27
N LEU A 92 -7.16 23.74 -7.02
CA LEU A 92 -6.65 25.00 -6.48
C LEU A 92 -7.05 26.20 -7.35
N LYS A 93 -8.12 26.88 -6.95
CA LYS A 93 -8.65 28.05 -7.65
C LYS A 93 -7.89 29.33 -7.25
N PRO A 94 -7.73 30.29 -8.17
CA PRO A 94 -8.21 30.32 -9.56
C PRO A 94 -7.17 29.82 -10.58
N PHE A 95 -6.07 29.20 -10.16
CA PHE A 95 -4.99 28.82 -11.07
C PHE A 95 -5.45 27.78 -12.09
N ARG A 96 -5.15 27.99 -13.36
CA ARG A 96 -5.48 27.11 -14.50
C ARG A 96 -4.30 27.05 -15.45
N ASN A 97 -4.03 25.89 -16.05
CA ASN A 97 -2.91 25.66 -16.97
C ASN A 97 -1.56 26.15 -16.41
N GLN A 98 -1.39 26.06 -15.08
CA GLN A 98 -0.24 26.59 -14.37
C GLN A 98 0.33 25.52 -13.46
N LYS A 99 1.65 25.60 -13.26
CA LYS A 99 2.36 24.68 -12.39
C LYS A 99 2.32 25.17 -10.95
N VAL A 100 1.87 24.30 -10.06
CA VAL A 100 1.90 24.48 -8.61
C VAL A 100 2.87 23.46 -8.00
N TYR A 101 3.35 23.74 -6.79
CA TYR A 101 4.43 22.95 -6.21
C TYR A 101 4.05 22.44 -4.82
N LEU A 102 4.59 21.28 -4.48
CA LEU A 102 4.59 20.74 -3.14
C LEU A 102 5.98 20.92 -2.57
N GLY A 103 6.09 21.47 -1.36
CA GLY A 103 7.36 21.65 -0.67
C GLY A 103 7.30 21.25 0.79
N TYR A 104 8.46 21.25 1.43
CA TYR A 104 8.63 20.90 2.84
C TYR A 104 9.72 21.74 3.49
N HIS A 105 9.73 21.75 4.82
CA HIS A 105 10.75 22.43 5.61
C HIS A 105 11.99 21.53 5.77
N TYR A 106 13.17 22.07 5.45
CA TYR A 106 14.45 21.40 5.65
C TYR A 106 15.35 22.26 6.56
N GLY A 107 15.23 22.04 7.87
CA GLY A 107 15.90 22.86 8.87
C GLY A 107 15.47 24.33 8.75
N LYS A 108 16.42 25.22 8.42
CA LYS A 108 16.14 26.65 8.18
C LYS A 108 15.71 26.96 6.74
N ALA A 109 15.89 26.01 5.82
CA ALA A 109 15.58 26.18 4.40
C ALA A 109 14.23 25.55 4.04
N LYS A 110 13.75 25.86 2.83
CA LYS A 110 12.55 25.27 2.23
C LYS A 110 12.93 24.63 0.91
N ALA A 111 12.40 23.45 0.64
CA ALA A 111 12.66 22.70 -0.59
C ALA A 111 11.34 22.30 -1.27
N LEU A 112 11.38 22.18 -2.60
CA LEU A 112 10.27 21.65 -3.39
C LEU A 112 10.50 20.16 -3.60
N THR A 113 9.47 19.35 -3.37
CA THR A 113 9.53 17.89 -3.54
C THR A 113 8.83 17.40 -4.80
N ASP A 114 7.81 18.14 -5.28
CA ASP A 114 7.03 17.76 -6.45
C ASP A 114 6.36 18.99 -7.09
N SER A 115 5.79 18.81 -8.28
CA SER A 115 4.98 19.81 -8.97
C SER A 115 3.84 19.17 -9.76
N ALA A 116 2.69 19.83 -9.78
CA ALA A 116 1.53 19.44 -10.59
C ALA A 116 1.18 20.57 -11.56
N VAL A 117 0.85 20.21 -12.81
CA VAL A 117 0.27 21.17 -13.75
C VAL A 117 -1.24 21.09 -13.62
N LEU A 118 -1.88 22.21 -13.29
CA LEU A 118 -3.33 22.31 -13.18
C LEU A 118 -3.98 22.43 -14.56
N ASP A 119 -5.14 21.81 -14.74
CA ASP A 119 -5.94 21.89 -15.95
C ASP A 119 -6.81 23.17 -16.01
N ASN A 120 -7.67 23.27 -17.02
CA ASN A 120 -8.65 24.36 -17.19
C ASN A 120 -9.68 24.46 -16.06
N ASN A 121 -9.87 23.39 -15.28
CA ASN A 121 -10.79 23.33 -14.14
C ASN A 121 -10.06 23.53 -12.80
N SER A 122 -8.81 23.98 -12.83
CA SER A 122 -7.95 24.15 -11.65
C SER A 122 -7.60 22.84 -10.94
N LYS A 123 -7.65 21.70 -11.64
CA LYS A 123 -7.38 20.37 -11.08
C LYS A 123 -6.01 19.85 -11.52
N GLY A 124 -5.29 19.19 -10.63
CA GLY A 124 -4.04 18.50 -10.92
C GLY A 124 -3.79 17.41 -9.89
N VAL A 125 -2.65 16.72 -10.02
CA VAL A 125 -2.28 15.61 -9.13
C VAL A 125 -0.79 15.70 -8.84
N PHE A 126 -0.41 15.63 -7.56
CA PHE A 126 0.96 15.34 -7.13
C PHE A 126 1.09 13.83 -6.99
N SER A 127 2.09 13.21 -7.62
CA SER A 127 2.23 11.76 -7.61
C SER A 127 3.65 11.29 -7.85
N GLY A 128 4.02 10.19 -7.23
CA GLY A 128 5.30 9.53 -7.46
C GLY A 128 5.28 8.08 -6.95
N GLU A 129 6.21 7.27 -7.44
CA GLU A 129 6.30 5.83 -7.15
C GLU A 129 6.81 5.51 -5.73
N LYS A 130 7.44 6.48 -5.07
CA LYS A 130 7.97 6.35 -3.69
C LYS A 130 7.13 7.16 -2.74
N THR A 131 6.82 6.60 -1.58
CA THR A 131 6.07 7.31 -0.53
C THR A 131 6.85 8.55 -0.07
N LEU A 132 6.12 9.62 0.22
CA LEU A 132 6.68 10.81 0.84
C LEU A 132 6.97 10.56 2.31
N ALA A 133 8.08 11.09 2.81
CA ALA A 133 8.41 11.00 4.23
C ALA A 133 7.39 11.76 5.07
N GLY A 134 7.11 11.27 6.28
CA GLY A 134 6.15 11.91 7.18
C GLY A 134 6.62 13.30 7.63
N GLY A 135 5.72 14.28 7.68
CA GLY A 135 6.03 15.64 8.12
C GLY A 135 5.03 16.71 7.67
N ILE A 136 5.40 17.97 7.91
CA ILE A 136 4.66 19.16 7.45
C ILE A 136 5.18 19.56 6.07
N TYR A 137 4.26 19.59 5.12
CA TYR A 137 4.45 20.05 3.75
C TYR A 137 3.63 21.32 3.52
N PHE A 138 3.86 21.98 2.40
CA PHE A 138 3.11 23.16 1.99
C PHE A 138 2.88 23.17 0.47
N VAL A 139 1.72 23.69 0.07
CA VAL A 139 1.41 23.97 -1.33
C VAL A 139 1.89 25.37 -1.68
N VAL A 140 2.54 25.50 -2.83
CA VAL A 140 3.15 26.74 -3.31
C VAL A 140 2.49 27.16 -4.63
N SER A 141 2.19 28.46 -4.73
CA SER A 141 1.64 29.09 -5.92
C SER A 141 2.64 29.06 -7.10
N PRO A 142 2.16 29.33 -8.33
CA PRO A 142 3.04 29.52 -9.48
C PRO A 142 4.11 30.61 -9.24
N ASN A 143 3.76 31.63 -8.46
CA ASN A 143 4.63 32.76 -8.08
C ASN A 143 5.56 32.46 -6.89
N LYS A 144 5.68 31.19 -6.47
CA LYS A 144 6.54 30.75 -5.37
C LYS A 144 6.14 31.23 -3.98
N GLU A 145 4.87 31.58 -3.79
CA GLU A 145 4.31 31.94 -2.50
C GLU A 145 3.70 30.71 -1.81
N ILE A 146 3.94 30.56 -0.50
CA ILE A 146 3.32 29.50 0.29
C ILE A 146 1.86 29.84 0.51
N LEU A 147 0.97 28.90 0.17
CA LEU A 147 -0.47 29.10 0.26
C LEU A 147 -1.04 28.54 1.56
N PHE A 148 -0.75 27.28 1.84
CA PHE A 148 -1.20 26.58 3.04
C PHE A 148 -0.33 25.34 3.31
N GLU A 149 -0.41 24.86 4.54
CA GLU A 149 0.31 23.69 5.03
C GLU A 149 -0.58 22.45 5.04
N LEU A 150 0.05 21.29 4.98
CA LEU A 150 -0.57 19.97 5.07
C LEU A 150 0.35 18.98 5.77
N LEU A 151 -0.25 17.94 6.34
CA LEU A 151 0.43 16.80 6.93
C LEU A 151 0.50 15.65 5.93
N ILE A 152 1.65 15.01 5.88
CA ILE A 152 1.84 13.75 5.19
C ILE A 152 2.39 12.76 6.23
N ASP A 153 1.81 11.55 6.30
CA ASP A 153 2.30 10.45 7.13
C ASP A 153 1.93 9.11 6.45
N LYS A 154 1.33 8.13 7.14
CA LYS A 154 0.93 6.84 6.54
C LYS A 154 -0.07 7.01 5.39
N GLN A 155 -0.88 8.05 5.44
CA GLN A 155 -1.90 8.30 4.45
C GLN A 155 -1.33 9.05 3.23
N GLN A 156 -0.98 8.30 2.19
CA GLN A 156 -0.31 8.81 0.98
C GLN A 156 -1.29 9.13 -0.16
N ARG A 157 -2.59 8.96 0.05
CA ARG A 157 -3.64 9.10 -0.97
C ARG A 157 -4.86 9.86 -0.44
N PHE A 158 -5.04 11.08 -0.89
CA PHE A 158 -6.13 11.96 -0.48
C PHE A 158 -6.33 13.08 -1.51
N ALA A 159 -7.34 13.93 -1.29
CA ALA A 159 -7.55 15.09 -2.15
C ALA A 159 -7.58 16.39 -1.35
N ILE A 160 -7.20 17.47 -2.01
CA ILE A 160 -7.16 18.83 -1.49
C ILE A 160 -8.05 19.70 -2.37
N GLU A 161 -8.97 20.45 -1.76
CA GLU A 161 -9.76 21.48 -2.42
C GLU A 161 -9.49 22.82 -1.75
N ALA A 162 -9.03 23.80 -2.53
CA ALA A 162 -8.67 25.11 -2.02
C ALA A 162 -9.01 26.25 -3.00
N ASP A 163 -9.25 27.43 -2.43
CA ASP A 163 -9.43 28.69 -3.14
C ASP A 163 -8.56 29.77 -2.49
N THR A 164 -7.72 30.44 -3.29
CA THR A 164 -6.77 31.44 -2.79
C THR A 164 -7.43 32.68 -2.19
N ALA A 165 -8.70 32.96 -2.49
CA ALA A 165 -9.36 34.19 -2.05
C ALA A 165 -9.49 34.31 -0.52
N ASN A 166 -9.55 33.18 0.21
CA ASN A 166 -9.78 33.15 1.66
C ASN A 166 -8.92 32.10 2.38
N LEU A 167 -7.62 32.08 2.11
CA LEU A 167 -6.69 31.22 2.84
C LEU A 167 -6.43 31.74 4.26
N PRO A 168 -6.23 30.86 5.26
CA PRO A 168 -6.31 29.41 5.15
C PRO A 168 -7.74 28.84 5.24
N SER A 169 -8.78 29.66 5.45
CA SER A 169 -10.14 29.17 5.79
C SER A 169 -10.81 28.29 4.72
N ASN A 170 -10.45 28.46 3.45
CA ASN A 170 -11.06 27.74 2.32
C ASN A 170 -10.28 26.50 1.87
N VAL A 171 -9.47 25.88 2.73
CA VAL A 171 -8.82 24.60 2.43
C VAL A 171 -9.65 23.46 3.01
N ARG A 172 -9.94 22.46 2.19
CA ARG A 172 -10.64 21.23 2.57
C ARG A 172 -9.82 20.03 2.15
N PHE A 173 -9.75 19.04 3.03
CA PHE A 173 -9.10 17.78 2.74
C PHE A 173 -10.15 16.68 2.66
N LEU A 174 -10.12 15.89 1.60
CA LEU A 174 -11.00 14.74 1.41
C LEU A 174 -10.20 13.47 1.63
N ARG A 175 -10.80 12.51 2.34
CA ARG A 175 -10.13 11.26 2.73
C ARG A 175 -8.85 11.52 3.52
N SER A 176 -8.81 12.54 4.37
CA SER A 176 -7.67 12.84 5.26
C SER A 176 -8.14 13.46 6.59
N PRO A 177 -8.47 12.63 7.60
CA PRO A 177 -8.93 13.12 8.89
C PRO A 177 -7.86 13.93 9.61
N ASP A 178 -6.60 13.50 9.61
CA ASP A 178 -5.49 14.20 10.26
C ASP A 178 -5.31 15.62 9.70
N ASN A 179 -5.32 15.77 8.37
CA ASN A 179 -5.30 17.08 7.74
C ASN A 179 -6.55 17.90 8.02
N SER A 180 -7.72 17.27 8.15
CA SER A 180 -8.95 17.97 8.52
C SER A 180 -8.88 18.54 9.93
N SER A 181 -8.31 17.80 10.89
CA SER A 181 -8.06 18.28 12.25
C SER A 181 -6.98 19.35 12.29
N PHE A 182 -5.87 19.13 11.57
CA PHE A 182 -4.79 20.11 11.45
C PHE A 182 -5.28 21.43 10.85
N GLN A 183 -6.11 21.35 9.80
CA GLN A 183 -6.71 22.52 9.14
C GLN A 183 -7.63 23.31 10.07
N GLN A 184 -8.46 22.65 10.88
CA GLN A 184 -9.29 23.31 11.89
C GLN A 184 -8.44 24.10 12.88
N TYR A 185 -7.35 23.49 13.36
CA TYR A 185 -6.37 24.16 14.21
C TYR A 185 -5.71 25.35 13.53
N THR A 186 -5.22 25.20 12.30
CA THR A 186 -4.58 26.29 11.55
C THR A 186 -5.52 27.48 11.32
N VAL A 187 -6.80 27.22 11.01
CA VAL A 187 -7.81 28.28 10.87
C VAL A 187 -8.07 28.99 12.20
N PHE A 188 -8.23 28.24 13.28
CA PHE A 188 -8.43 28.80 14.61
C PHE A 188 -7.23 29.65 15.05
N ALA A 189 -6.01 29.11 14.93
CA ALA A 189 -4.77 29.78 15.29
C ALA A 189 -4.55 31.06 14.45
N SER A 190 -4.85 31.03 13.15
CA SER A 190 -4.78 32.21 12.28
C SER A 190 -5.74 33.32 12.72
N ARG A 191 -6.99 32.96 13.07
CA ARG A 191 -7.97 33.92 13.58
C ARG A 191 -7.55 34.52 14.92
N ALA A 192 -7.09 33.69 15.85
CA ALA A 192 -6.59 34.12 17.14
C ALA A 192 -5.38 35.04 17.00
N GLY A 193 -4.43 34.71 16.12
CA GLY A 193 -3.27 35.56 15.84
C GLY A 193 -3.66 36.96 15.33
N ARG A 194 -4.62 37.04 14.39
CA ARG A 194 -5.13 38.32 13.89
C ARG A 194 -5.82 39.15 14.97
N GLU A 195 -6.66 38.53 15.80
CA GLU A 195 -7.34 39.26 16.87
C GLU A 195 -6.35 39.72 17.95
N SER A 196 -5.37 38.89 18.31
CA SER A 196 -4.29 39.28 19.22
C SER A 196 -3.50 40.48 18.69
N ALA A 197 -3.15 40.49 17.40
CA ALA A 197 -2.50 41.61 16.75
C ALA A 197 -3.37 42.87 16.79
N ARG A 198 -4.68 42.76 16.53
CA ARG A 198 -5.63 43.86 16.60
C ARG A 198 -5.74 44.45 18.00
N LEU A 199 -5.88 43.60 19.01
CA LEU A 199 -5.94 44.00 20.43
C LEU A 199 -4.63 44.65 20.88
N THR A 200 -3.49 44.12 20.45
CA THR A 200 -2.17 44.70 20.74
C THR A 200 -2.00 46.07 20.08
N ALA A 201 -2.48 46.25 18.84
CA ALA A 201 -2.47 47.54 18.18
C ALA A 201 -3.38 48.55 18.89
N ALA A 202 -4.61 48.14 19.26
CA ALA A 202 -5.55 48.98 20.00
C ALA A 202 -5.02 49.37 21.39
N TYR A 203 -4.33 48.46 22.08
CA TYR A 203 -3.63 48.74 23.32
C TYR A 203 -2.56 49.84 23.14
N LYS A 204 -1.74 49.74 22.09
CA LYS A 204 -0.67 50.73 21.83
C LYS A 204 -1.20 52.11 21.48
N THR A 205 -2.41 52.20 20.93
CA THR A 205 -3.01 53.47 20.50
C THR A 205 -3.95 54.08 21.54
N SER A 206 -4.47 53.31 22.51
CA SER A 206 -5.37 53.86 23.52
C SER A 206 -4.58 54.62 24.59
N GLY A 207 -4.71 55.95 24.62
CA GLY A 207 -4.22 56.80 25.72
C GLY A 207 -5.02 56.66 27.02
N ASN A 208 -5.99 55.74 27.08
CA ASN A 208 -6.89 55.52 28.21
C ASN A 208 -6.50 54.25 29.00
N PRO A 209 -6.19 54.38 30.31
CA PRO A 209 -5.85 53.23 31.17
C PRO A 209 -6.93 52.13 31.24
N ALA A 210 -8.22 52.46 31.12
CA ALA A 210 -9.30 51.47 31.19
C ALA A 210 -9.32 50.54 29.96
N ASP A 211 -9.04 51.09 28.78
CA ASP A 211 -8.97 50.32 27.52
C ASP A 211 -7.73 49.41 27.50
N SER A 212 -6.64 49.87 28.10
CA SER A 212 -5.41 49.08 28.31
C SER A 212 -5.66 47.82 29.17
N VAL A 213 -6.37 47.96 30.30
CA VAL A 213 -6.74 46.82 31.15
C VAL A 213 -7.67 45.86 30.41
N LYS A 214 -8.69 46.38 29.70
CA LYS A 214 -9.63 45.56 28.93
C LYS A 214 -8.92 44.75 27.84
N ASN A 215 -8.04 45.36 27.06
CA ASN A 215 -7.31 44.67 25.98
C ASN A 215 -6.38 43.59 26.53
N THR A 216 -5.74 43.84 27.68
CA THR A 216 -4.89 42.84 28.35
C THR A 216 -5.69 41.61 28.79
N VAL A 217 -6.89 41.81 29.34
CA VAL A 217 -7.80 40.70 29.70
C VAL A 217 -8.23 39.91 28.47
N LEU A 218 -8.61 40.60 27.38
CA LEU A 218 -9.00 39.94 26.13
C LEU A 218 -7.87 39.11 25.51
N ILE A 219 -6.63 39.62 25.51
CA ILE A 219 -5.46 38.87 25.03
C ILE A 219 -5.24 37.62 25.89
N ARG A 220 -5.31 37.74 27.22
CA ARG A 220 -5.16 36.59 28.14
C ARG A 220 -6.25 35.53 27.91
N ASP A 221 -7.50 35.95 27.76
CA ASP A 221 -8.62 35.04 27.57
C ASP A 221 -8.57 34.37 26.19
N LEU A 222 -8.08 35.08 25.17
CA LEU A 222 -7.78 34.52 23.85
C LEU A 222 -6.70 33.44 23.94
N SER A 223 -5.61 33.67 24.67
CA SER A 223 -4.58 32.64 24.90
C SER A 223 -5.14 31.39 25.58
N LYS A 224 -5.97 31.56 26.62
CA LYS A 224 -6.65 30.41 27.28
C LYS A 224 -7.56 29.64 26.33
N SER A 225 -8.23 30.35 25.41
CA SER A 225 -9.05 29.72 24.38
C SER A 225 -8.20 28.89 23.41
N MET A 226 -7.00 29.37 23.05
CA MET A 226 -6.03 28.61 22.25
C MET A 226 -5.56 27.33 22.92
N ASP A 227 -5.24 27.39 24.21
CA ASP A 227 -4.82 26.21 24.97
C ASP A 227 -5.94 25.16 25.02
N LYS A 228 -7.16 25.57 25.38
CA LYS A 228 -8.33 24.68 25.40
C LYS A 228 -8.63 24.06 24.04
N PHE A 229 -8.55 24.85 22.97
CA PHE A 229 -8.79 24.34 21.62
C PHE A 229 -7.72 23.32 21.22
N ARG A 230 -6.44 23.61 21.50
CA ARG A 230 -5.34 22.66 21.27
C ARG A 230 -5.58 21.34 21.99
N ASP A 231 -5.96 21.38 23.27
CA ASP A 231 -6.25 20.19 24.06
C ASP A 231 -7.41 19.39 23.45
N SER A 232 -8.46 20.06 22.99
CA SER A 232 -9.61 19.40 22.35
C SER A 232 -9.23 18.70 21.03
N VAL A 233 -8.35 19.29 20.22
CA VAL A 233 -7.87 18.67 18.97
C VAL A 233 -7.00 17.45 19.26
N VAL A 234 -6.13 17.52 20.28
CA VAL A 234 -5.29 16.38 20.68
C VAL A 234 -6.16 15.24 21.21
N GLN A 235 -7.14 15.52 22.06
CA GLN A 235 -8.04 14.50 22.61
C GLN A 235 -8.87 13.81 21.52
N ASN A 236 -9.42 14.57 20.57
CA ASN A 236 -10.21 14.02 19.47
C ASN A 236 -9.38 13.21 18.47
N ASN A 237 -8.07 13.47 18.36
CA ASN A 237 -7.18 12.71 17.49
C ASN A 237 -6.58 11.46 18.17
N LEU A 238 -6.61 11.36 19.51
CA LEU A 238 -6.12 10.19 20.26
C LEU A 238 -7.15 9.04 20.34
N SER A 239 -8.38 9.26 19.90
CA SER A 239 -9.47 8.27 19.90
C SER A 239 -9.60 7.46 18.60
N HIS A 240 -8.67 7.63 17.65
CA HIS A 240 -8.65 6.95 16.35
C HIS A 240 -7.33 6.19 16.16
#